data_AF-A0A0K1U6I4-F1
#
_entry.id   AF-A0A0K1U6I4-F1
#
_cell.length_a   1.000
_cell.length_b   1.000
_cell.length_c   1.000
_cell.angle_alpha   90.00
_cell.angle_beta   90.00
_cell.angle_gamma   90.00
#
_symmetry.space_group_name_H-M   'P 1'
#
loop_
_entity.id
_entity.type
_entity.pdbx_description
1 polymer ?
#
loop_
_entity_poly.entity_id
_entity_poly.type
_entity_poly.pdbx_seq_one_letter_code
_entity_poly.pdbx_strand_id
1 'polypeptide(L)' 'MKTALSLITLLAVTTGCSHRAVYENVQINQRNDCANEPPSTYFECLDRANKSFEEYQRERKDLLENPESDGKLP' A
#
# COMPACT_ATOMS: atom_id res chain seq x y z
N MET A 1 -22.10 10.32 32.05
CA MET A 1 -21.04 9.30 32.25
C MET A 1 -21.16 8.15 31.26
N LYS A 2 -22.32 7.48 31.12
CA LYS A 2 -22.54 6.39 30.13
C LYS A 2 -22.26 6.79 28.68
N THR A 3 -22.70 7.98 28.26
CA THR A 3 -22.47 8.52 26.91
C THR A 3 -21.00 8.76 26.60
N ALA A 4 -20.24 9.30 27.56
CA ALA A 4 -18.79 9.49 27.43
C ALA A 4 -18.05 8.15 27.33
N LEU A 5 -18.49 7.13 28.07
CA LEU A 5 -17.94 5.77 27.99
C LEU A 5 -18.17 5.16 26.59
N SER A 6 -19.38 5.29 26.05
CA SER A 6 -19.71 4.82 24.70
C SER A 6 -18.92 5.53 23.60
N LEU A 7 -18.66 6.83 23.74
CA LEU A 7 -17.84 7.61 22.81
C LEU A 7 -16.37 7.17 22.83
N ILE A 8 -15.82 6.89 24.02
CA ILE A 8 -14.44 6.40 24.17
C ILE A 8 -14.29 5.00 23.54
N THR A 9 -15.27 4.11 23.75
CA THR A 9 -15.26 2.78 23.13
C THR A 9 -15.34 2.87 21.61
N LEU A 10 -16.14 3.80 21.05
CA LEU A 10 -16.27 3.96 19.60
C LEU A 10 -14.96 4.46 18.95
N LEU A 11 -14.25 5.39 19.58
CA LEU A 11 -12.96 5.91 19.09
C LEU A 11 -11.83 4.87 19.13
N ALA A 12 -11.87 3.94 20.09
CA ALA A 12 -10.88 2.88 20.20
C ALA A 12 -10.97 1.83 19.08
N VAL A 13 -12.14 1.68 18.45
CA VAL A 13 -12.35 0.71 17.35
C VAL A 13 -11.83 1.27 16.01
N THR A 14 -11.73 2.59 15.86
CA THR A 14 -11.28 3.22 14.60
C THR A 14 -9.76 3.24 14.38
N THR A 15 -8.96 2.90 15.39
CA THR A 15 -7.48 2.94 15.29
C THR A 15 -6.87 1.68 14.66
N GLY A 16 -7.69 0.74 14.17
CA GLY A 16 -7.27 -0.57 13.69
C GLY A 16 -6.88 -0.69 12.22
N CYS A 17 -6.85 0.39 11.42
CA CYS A 17 -6.44 0.29 10.01
C CYS A 17 -4.92 0.03 9.91
N SER A 18 -4.53 -1.25 9.80
CA SER A 18 -3.15 -1.63 9.55
C SER A 18 -2.72 -1.22 8.13
N HIS A 19 -1.72 -0.34 8.04
CA HIS A 19 -1.13 0.08 6.76
C HIS A 19 -0.60 -1.13 5.95
N ARG A 20 -0.13 -2.17 6.63
CA ARG A 20 0.31 -3.40 5.99
C ARG A 20 -0.85 -4.17 5.36
N ALA A 21 -1.96 -4.32 6.08
CA ALA A 21 -3.15 -4.99 5.56
C ALA A 21 -3.71 -4.26 4.34
N VAL A 22 -3.70 -2.93 4.34
CA VAL A 22 -4.12 -2.13 3.17
C VAL A 22 -3.17 -2.38 1.99
N TYR A 23 -1.86 -2.33 2.21
CA TYR A 23 -0.87 -2.58 1.16
C TYR A 23 -1.00 -3.98 0.56
N GLU A 24 -1.12 -5.02 1.39
CA GLU A 24 -1.24 -6.41 0.93
C GLU A 24 -2.48 -6.60 0.05
N ASN A 25 -3.61 -5.97 0.38
CA ASN A 25 -4.81 -6.00 -0.48
C ASN A 25 -4.56 -5.32 -1.84
N VAL A 26 -3.89 -4.17 -1.86
CA VAL A 26 -3.52 -3.49 -3.11
C VAL A 26 -2.56 -4.35 -3.92
N GLN A 27 -1.56 -4.95 -3.29
CA GLN A 27 -0.57 -5.81 -3.93
C GLN A 27 -1.23 -7.03 -4.59
N ILE A 28 -2.18 -7.68 -3.91
CA ILE A 28 -2.93 -8.81 -4.46
C ILE A 28 -3.67 -8.38 -5.72
N ASN A 29 -4.35 -7.23 -5.70
CA ASN A 29 -5.05 -6.72 -6.88
C ASN A 29 -4.08 -6.43 -8.04
N GLN A 30 -2.94 -5.77 -7.77
CA GLN A 30 -1.93 -5.51 -8.80
C GLN A 30 -1.39 -6.78 -9.46
N ARG A 31 -1.18 -7.84 -8.66
CA ARG A 31 -0.75 -9.15 -9.19
C ARG A 31 -1.84 -9.79 -10.06
N ASN A 32 -3.10 -9.68 -9.64
CA ASN A 32 -4.23 -10.17 -10.41
C ASN A 32 -4.38 -9.42 -11.74
N ASP A 33 -4.15 -8.11 -11.74
CA ASP A 33 -4.20 -7.27 -12.93
C ASP A 33 -3.16 -7.68 -13.98
N CYS A 34 -2.02 -8.22 -13.57
CA CYS A 34 -1.01 -8.74 -14.49
C CYS A 34 -1.55 -9.85 -15.40
N ALA A 35 -2.59 -10.59 -15.02
CA ALA A 35 -3.22 -11.57 -15.91
C ALA A 35 -3.85 -10.94 -17.18
N ASN A 36 -4.11 -9.64 -17.16
CA ASN A 36 -4.65 -8.88 -18.28
C ASN A 36 -3.56 -8.24 -19.16
N GLU A 37 -2.29 -8.30 -18.75
CA GLU A 37 -1.16 -7.77 -19.51
C GLU A 37 -0.81 -8.67 -20.71
N PRO A 38 -0.34 -8.09 -21.83
CA PRO A 38 0.23 -8.86 -22.92
C PRO A 38 1.34 -9.84 -22.44
N PRO A 39 1.54 -10.99 -23.11
CA PRO A 39 2.58 -11.95 -22.73
C PRO A 39 3.99 -11.36 -22.65
N SER A 40 4.28 -10.32 -23.44
CA SER A 40 5.58 -9.62 -23.44
C SER A 40 5.84 -8.81 -22.17
N THR A 41 4.80 -8.29 -21.50
CA THR A 41 4.92 -7.42 -20.31
C THR A 41 4.48 -8.11 -19.02
N TYR A 42 3.90 -9.31 -19.10
CA TYR A 42 3.41 -10.09 -17.97
C TYR A 42 4.45 -10.23 -16.84
N PHE A 43 5.67 -10.68 -17.17
CA PHE A 43 6.71 -10.91 -16.16
C PHE A 43 7.22 -9.61 -15.55
N GLU A 44 7.30 -8.54 -16.34
CA GLU A 44 7.68 -7.21 -15.85
C GLU A 44 6.60 -6.65 -14.90
N CYS A 45 5.33 -6.85 -15.24
CA CYS A 45 4.21 -6.49 -14.35
C CYS A 45 4.31 -7.24 -13.02
N LEU A 46 4.51 -8.56 -13.06
CA LEU A 46 4.64 -9.37 -11.85
C LEU A 46 5.81 -8.93 -10.99
N ASP A 47 6.96 -8.61 -11.59
CA ASP A 47 8.13 -8.13 -10.86
C ASP A 47 7.81 -6.84 -10.08
N ARG A 48 7.19 -5.86 -10.76
CA ARG A 48 6.74 -4.61 -10.10
C ARG A 48 5.71 -4.86 -8.99
N ALA A 49 4.76 -5.76 -9.22
CA ALA A 49 3.71 -6.10 -8.25
C ALA A 49 4.22 -6.98 -7.08
N ASN A 50 5.42 -7.55 -7.17
CA ASN A 50 6.01 -8.40 -6.13
C ASN A 50 6.83 -7.64 -5.06
N LYS A 51 6.81 -6.30 -5.10
CA LYS A 51 7.49 -5.44 -4.12
C LYS A 51 7.13 -5.79 -2.67
N SER A 52 8.13 -5.90 -1.80
CA SER A 52 7.91 -6.14 -0.37
C SER A 52 7.29 -4.91 0.32
N PHE A 53 6.57 -5.12 1.43
CA PHE A 53 5.99 -4.00 2.19
C PHE A 53 7.08 -3.06 2.71
N GLU A 54 8.22 -3.61 3.14
CA GLU A 54 9.36 -2.87 3.67
C GLU A 54 10.01 -1.98 2.61
N GLU A 55 10.15 -2.50 1.39
CA GLU A 55 10.65 -1.74 0.24
C GLU A 55 9.68 -0.63 -0.16
N TYR A 56 8.39 -0.93 -0.29
CA TYR A 56 7.35 0.06 -0.53
C TYR A 56 7.36 1.19 0.52
N GLN A 57 7.49 0.85 1.80
CA GLN A 57 7.56 1.86 2.87
C GLN A 57 8.82 2.70 2.79
N ARG A 58 9.96 2.11 2.40
CA ARG A 58 11.22 2.84 2.25
C ARG A 58 11.14 3.85 1.11
N GLU A 59 10.70 3.42 -0.06
CA GLU A 59 10.53 4.29 -1.23
C GLU A 59 9.52 5.40 -0.94
N ARG A 60 8.38 5.05 -0.31
CA ARG A 60 7.38 6.04 0.09
C ARG A 60 7.95 7.09 1.05
N LYS A 61 8.81 6.69 2.00
CA LYS A 61 9.48 7.65 2.90
C LYS A 61 10.47 8.52 2.14
N ASP A 62 11.27 7.92 1.27
CA ASP A 62 12.24 8.66 0.46
C ASP A 62 11.55 9.71 -0.43
N LEU A 63 10.42 9.39 -1.06
CA LEU A 63 9.63 10.34 -1.84
C LEU A 63 9.07 11.51 -0.98
N LEU A 64 8.71 11.23 0.28
CA LEU A 64 8.20 12.25 1.19
C LEU A 64 9.31 13.16 1.77
N GLU A 65 10.51 12.61 1.95
CA GLU A 65 11.67 13.32 2.50
C GLU A 65 12.49 14.03 1.40
N ASN A 66 12.52 13.47 0.19
CA ASN A 66 13.31 13.92 -0.95
C ASN A 66 12.42 14.00 -2.22
N PRO A 67 11.52 15.00 -2.34
CA PRO A 67 10.53 15.09 -3.42
C PRO A 67 11.12 15.32 -4.83
N GLU A 68 12.43 15.58 -4.94
CA GLU A 68 13.12 15.75 -6.23
C GLU A 68 13.49 14.40 -6.90
N SER A 69 13.27 13.27 -6.23
CA SER A 69 13.52 11.92 -6.78
C SER A 69 12.45 11.43 -7.77
N ASP A 70 11.36 12.18 -7.95
CA ASP A 70 10.24 11.90 -8.88
C ASP A 70 10.63 11.88 -10.38
N GLY A 71 11.86 12.27 -10.73
CA GLY A 71 12.31 12.46 -12.11
C GLY A 71 12.72 11.21 -12.90
N LYS A 72 12.45 9.99 -12.43
CA LYS A 72 12.78 8.76 -13.19
C LYS A 72 11.63 7.76 -13.23
N LEU A 73 10.48 8.22 -13.72
CA LEU A 73 9.48 7.33 -14.28
C LEU A 73 9.85 7.05 -15.75
N PRO A 74 10.04 5.79 -16.19
CA PRO A 74 9.85 5.45 -17.59
C PRO A 74 8.39 5.70 -18.02
#